data_AF-A0A972YVG4-F1
#
_entry.id   AF-A0A972YVG4-F1
#
_cell.length_a   1.000
_cell.length_b   1.000
_cell.length_c   1.000
_cell.angle_alpha   90.00
_cell.angle_beta   90.00
_cell.angle_gamma   90.00
#
_symmetry.space_group_name_H-M   'P 1'
#
loop_
_entity.id
_entity.type
_entity.pdbx_description
1 polymer ?
#
loop_
_entity_poly.entity_id
_entity_poly.type
_entity_poly.pdbx_seq_one_letter_code
_entity_poly.pdbx_strand_id
1 'polypeptide(L)' 'KPFCISIDVDAQEYLPYLFGNDSFTQILRPAQLPLCLPQLYHQLTSQ' A
#
# COMPACT_ATOMS: atom_id res chain seq x y z
N LYS A 1 3.58 -10.23 -6.04
CA LYS A 1 2.77 -10.43 -4.80
C LYS A 1 1.73 -9.31 -4.74
N PRO A 2 0.50 -9.55 -4.24
CA PRO A 2 -0.50 -8.49 -4.14
C PRO A 2 -0.05 -7.41 -3.15
N PHE A 3 -0.23 -6.14 -3.51
CA PHE A 3 0.04 -5.00 -2.64
C PHE A 3 -1.23 -4.17 -2.50
N CYS A 4 -1.57 -3.74 -1.27
CA CYS A 4 -2.77 -2.96 -1.00
C CYS A 4 -2.43 -1.52 -0.63
N ILE A 5 -3.12 -0.55 -1.23
CA ILE A 5 -3.11 0.84 -0.77
C ILE A 5 -4.51 1.14 -0.25
N SER A 6 -4.61 1.56 1.01
CA SER A 6 -5.89 1.88 1.65
C SER A 6 -5.91 3.32 2.15
N ILE A 7 -7.07 3.97 2.07
CA ILE A 7 -7.34 5.26 2.73
C ILE A 7 -8.05 5.11 4.07
N ASP A 8 -8.37 3.87 4.43
CA ASP A 8 -9.05 3.54 5.67
C ASP A 8 -8.11 3.79 6.86
N VAL A 9 -8.59 4.52 7.88
CA VAL A 9 -7.84 4.82 9.10
C VAL A 9 -7.64 3.59 9.98
N ASP A 10 -8.52 2.60 9.85
CA ASP A 10 -8.52 1.37 10.64
C ASP A 10 -7.83 0.21 9.89
N ALA A 11 -7.20 0.51 8.75
CA ALA A 11 -6.59 -0.49 7.86
C ALA A 11 -5.52 -1.36 8.54
N GLN A 12 -4.83 -0.83 9.56
CA GLN A 12 -3.82 -1.56 10.31
C GLN A 12 -4.41 -2.73 11.13
N GLU A 13 -5.71 -2.72 11.43
CA GLU A 13 -6.34 -3.79 12.20
C GLU A 13 -6.49 -5.08 11.39
N TYR A 14 -6.54 -5.00 10.06
CA TYR A 14 -6.86 -6.15 9.21
C TYR A 14 -5.89 -6.36 8.03
N LEU A 15 -5.30 -5.31 7.46
CA LEU A 15 -4.40 -5.45 6.31
C LEU A 15 -3.14 -6.29 6.58
N PRO A 16 -2.51 -6.25 7.78
CA PRO A 16 -1.42 -7.16 8.12
C PRO A 16 -1.75 -8.64 7.92
N TYR A 17 -2.98 -9.05 8.24
CA TYR A 17 -3.41 -10.45 8.12
C TYR A 17 -3.75 -10.85 6.68
N LEU A 18 -4.09 -9.88 5.82
CA LEU A 18 -4.46 -10.12 4.41
C LEU A 18 -3.28 -10.03 3.45
N PHE A 19 -2.38 -9.07 3.68
CA PHE A 19 -1.28 -8.75 2.76
C PHE A 19 0.11 -8.96 3.38
N GLY A 20 0.19 -9.21 4.69
CA GLY A 20 1.45 -9.20 5.44
C GLY A 20 1.89 -7.77 5.78
N ASN A 21 2.72 -7.63 6.81
CA ASN A 21 3.15 -6.34 7.34
C ASN A 21 3.81 -5.41 6.30
N ASP A 22 4.48 -5.99 5.29
CA ASP A 22 5.27 -5.23 4.30
C ASP A 22 4.56 -5.07 2.94
N SER A 23 3.36 -5.62 2.75
CA SER A 23 2.66 -5.57 1.44
C SER A 23 1.41 -4.68 1.45
N PHE A 24 1.37 -3.66 2.31
CA PHE A 24 0.36 -2.62 2.23
C PHE A 24 0.87 -1.24 2.64
N THR A 25 0.12 -0.20 2.28
CA THR A 25 0.36 1.17 2.74
C THR A 25 -0.95 1.87 3.00
N GLN A 26 -1.03 2.54 4.15
CA GLN A 26 -2.14 3.40 4.53
C GLN A 26 -1.83 4.85 4.14
N ILE A 27 -2.72 5.49 3.41
CA ILE A 27 -2.63 6.91 3.02
C ILE A 27 -3.82 7.68 3.57
N LEU A 28 -3.66 8.94 3.94
CA LEU A 28 -4.77 9.73 4.51
C LEU A 28 -5.60 10.43 3.43
N ARG A 29 -5.01 10.66 2.25
CA ARG A 29 -5.64 11.38 1.15
C ARG A 29 -5.42 10.65 -0.17
N PRO A 30 -6.48 10.39 -0.97
CA PRO A 30 -6.35 9.78 -2.30
C PRO A 30 -5.38 10.53 -3.23
N ALA A 31 -5.22 11.85 -3.04
CA ALA A 31 -4.26 12.66 -3.78
C ALA A 31 -2.79 12.24 -3.57
N GLN A 32 -2.48 11.43 -2.55
CA GLN A 32 -1.15 10.86 -2.32
C GLN A 32 -0.89 9.62 -3.20
N LEU A 33 -1.93 8.99 -3.74
CA LEU A 33 -1.84 7.76 -4.53
C LEU A 33 -0.94 7.92 -5.79
N PRO A 34 -1.02 9.01 -6.58
CA PRO A 34 -0.10 9.23 -7.70
C PRO A 34 1.36 9.37 -7.30
N LEU A 35 1.67 9.76 -6.06
CA LEU A 35 3.04 9.86 -5.54
C LEU A 35 3.58 8.49 -5.09
N CYS A 36 2.72 7.64 -4.53
CA CYS A 36 3.09 6.30 -4.08
C CYS A 36 3.23 5.30 -5.24
N LEU A 37 2.43 5.45 -6.31
CA LEU A 37 2.43 4.53 -7.45
C LEU A 37 3.81 4.35 -8.11
N PRO A 38 4.61 5.40 -8.39
CA PRO A 38 5.95 5.24 -8.95
C PRO A 38 6.90 4.45 -8.04
N GLN A 39 6.83 4.68 -6.72
CA GLN A 39 7.64 3.95 -5.74
C GLN A 39 7.26 2.47 -5.72
N LEU A 40 5.95 2.19 -5.79
CA LEU A 40 5.42 0.84 -5.90
C LEU A 40 5.87 0.15 -7.19
N TYR A 41 5.75 0.86 -8.31
CA TYR A 41 6.12 0.36 -9.62
C TYR A 41 7.61 0.01 -9.65
N HIS A 42 8.47 0.89 -9.12
CA HIS A 42 9.89 0.60 -8.96
C HIS A 42 10.11 -0.69 -8.17
N GLN A 43 9.50 -0.85 -6.99
CA GLN A 43 9.63 -2.08 -6.19
C GLN A 43 9.14 -3.34 -6.92
N LEU A 44 8.09 -3.23 -7.73
CA LEU A 44 7.51 -4.36 -8.46
C LEU A 44 8.31 -4.74 -9.72
N THR A 45 8.97 -3.77 -10.38
CA THR A 45 9.74 -4.00 -11.61
C THR A 45 11.24 -4.17 -11.40
N SER A 46 11.76 -3.92 -10.19
CA SER A 46 13.17 -4.15 -9.85
C SER A 46 13.46 -5.58 -9.36
N GLN A 47 12.52 -6.52 -9.58
CA GLN A 47 12.76 -7.96 -9.46
C GLN A 47 13.18 -8.58 -10.79
#